data_AF-A0A1Y1MD14-F1
#
_entry.id   AF-A0A1Y1MD14-F1
#
_cell.length_a   1.000
_cell.length_b   1.000
_cell.length_c   1.000
_cell.angle_alpha   90.00
_cell.angle_beta   90.00
_cell.angle_gamma   90.00
#
_symmetry.space_group_name_H-M   'P 1'
#
loop_
_entity.id
_entity.type
_entity.pdbx_description
1 polymer ?
#
loop_
_entity_poly.entity_id
_entity_poly.type
_entity_poly.pdbx_seq_one_letter_code
_entity_poly.pdbx_strand_id
1 'polypeptide(L)'
;MHEAIICNPYEIEGASECLHRALTMPEDERILRMNYLRRREKLNDVYYWKRSFLQAIGSLVTQNEDESIDNVTIPEVTLDDFDEYLVKYFGNNHKLALLLDYDGTLAPIAPHPNLAILPTETKNVLQRLSNMPDCYIAVISGRNVNNVHGWN
;
A
#
# COMPACT_ATOMS: atom_id res chain seq x y z
N MET A 1 -6.47 13.52 -18.08
CA MET A 1 -7.56 13.92 -17.17
C MET A 1 -8.05 15.29 -17.64
N HIS A 2 -8.69 15.35 -18.80
CA HIS A 2 -9.06 16.62 -19.45
C HIS A 2 -10.53 16.99 -19.20
N GLU A 3 -11.31 16.04 -18.72
CA GLU A 3 -12.77 16.11 -18.57
C GLU A 3 -13.16 16.64 -17.18
N ALA A 4 -12.33 16.40 -16.17
CA ALA A 4 -12.50 16.97 -14.84
C ALA A 4 -12.11 18.46 -14.81
N ILE A 5 -12.80 19.23 -13.98
CA ILE A 5 -12.32 20.56 -13.59
C ILE A 5 -11.24 20.33 -12.53
N ILE A 6 -10.01 20.73 -12.83
CA ILE A 6 -8.89 20.66 -11.89
C ILE A 6 -8.91 21.90 -11.01
N CYS A 7 -8.78 21.72 -9.71
CA CYS A 7 -8.81 22.78 -8.72
C CYS A 7 -7.69 22.55 -7.71
N ASN A 8 -6.94 23.60 -7.39
CA ASN A 8 -6.02 23.61 -6.25
C ASN A 8 -6.80 24.11 -5.02
N PRO A 9 -7.08 23.25 -4.02
CA PRO A 9 -7.88 23.66 -2.86
C PRO A 9 -7.16 24.66 -1.94
N TYR A 10 -5.85 24.88 -2.12
CA TYR A 10 -5.07 25.83 -1.33
C TYR A 10 -5.04 27.25 -1.93
N GLU A 11 -5.56 27.43 -3.15
CA GLU A 11 -5.69 28.73 -3.80
C GLU A 11 -7.16 29.14 -3.80
N ILE A 12 -7.55 29.99 -2.84
CA ILE A 12 -8.96 30.29 -2.56
C ILE A 12 -9.64 30.93 -3.77
N GLU A 13 -8.98 31.90 -4.42
CA GLU A 13 -9.49 32.57 -5.61
C GLU A 13 -9.64 31.59 -6.79
N GLY A 14 -8.61 30.77 -7.04
CA GLY A 14 -8.63 29.76 -8.10
C GLY A 14 -9.71 28.70 -7.86
N ALA A 15 -9.93 28.30 -6.60
CA ALA A 15 -11.01 27.39 -6.23
C ALA A 15 -12.39 28.02 -6.44
N SER A 16 -12.55 29.32 -6.13
CA SER A 16 -13.78 30.07 -6.38
C SER A 16 -14.12 30.13 -7.87
N GLU A 17 -13.13 30.43 -8.72
CA GLU A 17 -13.28 30.43 -10.18
C GLU A 17 -13.67 29.04 -10.71
N CYS A 18 -13.04 27.98 -10.20
CA CYS A 18 -13.38 26.60 -10.56
C CYS A 18 -14.83 26.25 -10.22
N LEU A 19 -15.31 26.65 -9.04
CA LEU A 19 -16.69 26.45 -8.61
C LEU A 19 -17.68 27.26 -9.47
N HIS A 20 -17.37 28.53 -9.71
CA HIS A 20 -18.19 29.38 -10.58
C HIS A 20 -18.34 28.73 -11.96
N ARG A 21 -17.22 28.33 -12.57
CA ARG A 21 -17.21 27.61 -13.84
C ARG A 21 -18.06 26.34 -13.79
N ALA A 22 -17.93 25.53 -12.74
CA ALA A 22 -18.70 24.29 -12.62
C ALA A 22 -20.21 24.54 -12.58
N LEU A 23 -20.63 25.60 -11.88
CA LEU A 23 -22.04 25.97 -11.71
C LEU A 23 -22.63 26.65 -12.96
N THR A 24 -21.84 27.42 -13.70
CA THR A 24 -22.30 28.16 -14.89
C THR A 24 -22.02 27.43 -16.21
N MET A 25 -21.45 26.22 -16.16
CA MET A 25 -21.10 25.44 -17.35
C MET A 25 -22.35 25.11 -18.19
N PRO A 26 -22.27 25.24 -19.53
CA PRO A 26 -23.33 24.79 -20.43
C PRO A 26 -23.71 23.32 -20.20
N GLU A 27 -25.00 23.00 -20.36
CA GLU A 27 -25.53 21.64 -20.08
C GLU A 27 -24.89 20.58 -20.98
N ASP A 28 -24.69 20.88 -22.26
CA ASP A 28 -24.03 20.01 -23.22
C ASP A 28 -22.58 19.71 -22.83
N GLU A 29 -21.82 20.71 -22.39
CA GLU A 29 -20.46 20.51 -21.86
C GLU A 29 -20.48 19.64 -20.58
N ARG A 30 -21.42 19.89 -19.65
CA ARG A 30 -21.59 19.10 -18.42
C ARG A 30 -21.85 17.63 -18.73
N ILE A 31 -22.79 17.35 -19.64
CA ILE A 31 -23.14 16.00 -20.08
C ILE A 31 -21.93 15.32 -20.71
N LEU A 32 -21.25 15.99 -21.63
CA LEU A 32 -20.08 15.44 -22.32
C LEU A 32 -18.99 15.04 -21.33
N ARG A 33 -18.59 15.97 -20.44
CA ARG A 33 -17.58 15.71 -19.40
C ARG A 33 -17.98 14.54 -18.51
N MET A 34 -19.22 14.53 -18.01
CA MET A 34 -19.68 13.46 -17.12
C MET A 34 -19.75 12.09 -17.81
N ASN A 35 -20.10 12.05 -19.09
CA ASN A 35 -20.11 10.80 -19.85
C ASN A 35 -18.72 10.20 -19.96
N TYR A 36 -17.70 11.02 -20.27
CA TYR A 36 -16.31 10.54 -20.32
C TYR A 36 -15.78 10.14 -18.94
N LEU A 37 -16.06 10.93 -17.90
CA LEU A 37 -15.66 10.60 -16.53
C LEU A 37 -16.25 9.26 -16.09
N ARG A 38 -17.57 9.05 -16.26
CA ARG A 38 -18.25 7.79 -15.93
C ARG A 38 -17.75 6.62 -16.75
N ARG A 39 -17.46 6.81 -18.04
CA ARG A 39 -16.91 5.76 -18.89
C ARG A 39 -15.55 5.31 -18.37
N ARG A 40 -14.68 6.25 -18.01
CA ARG A 40 -13.34 5.93 -17.47
C ARG A 40 -13.43 5.21 -16.12
N GLU A 41 -14.29 5.67 -15.22
CA GLU A 41 -14.55 5.03 -13.92
C GLU A 41 -15.03 3.58 -14.08
N LYS A 42 -15.94 3.33 -15.03
CA LYS A 42 -16.41 1.97 -15.35
C LYS A 42 -15.32 1.06 -15.92
N LEU A 43 -14.34 1.61 -16.65
CA LEU A 43 -13.24 0.83 -17.22
C LEU A 43 -12.15 0.53 -16.19
N ASN A 44 -11.87 1.49 -15.31
CA ASN A 44 -10.81 1.43 -14.30
C ASN A 44 -11.40 1.21 -12.91
N ASP A 45 -12.26 0.20 -12.78
CA ASP A 45 -12.89 -0.15 -11.52
C ASP A 45 -11.93 -0.88 -10.57
N VAL A 46 -12.42 -1.25 -9.39
CA VAL A 46 -11.63 -1.98 -8.38
C VAL A 46 -11.13 -3.34 -8.89
N TYR A 47 -11.88 -3.99 -9.77
CA TYR A 47 -11.49 -5.28 -10.34
C TYR A 47 -10.36 -5.12 -11.37
N TYR A 48 -10.43 -4.07 -12.19
CA TYR A 48 -9.35 -3.67 -13.09
C TYR A 48 -8.08 -3.38 -12.30
N TRP A 49 -8.15 -2.54 -11.27
CA TRP A 49 -7.01 -2.26 -10.39
C TRP A 49 -6.43 -3.55 -9.80
N LYS A 50 -7.28 -4.44 -9.25
CA LYS A 50 -6.84 -5.73 -8.67
C LYS A 50 -6.07 -6.56 -9.69
N ARG A 51 -6.60 -6.74 -10.91
CA ARG A 51 -5.91 -7.48 -11.99
C ARG A 51 -4.58 -6.84 -12.36
N SER A 52 -4.59 -5.53 -12.61
CA SER A 52 -3.38 -4.79 -13.03
C SER A 52 -2.29 -4.85 -11.97
N PHE A 53 -2.65 -4.71 -10.69
CA PHE A 53 -1.71 -4.82 -9.58
C PHE A 53 -1.11 -6.22 -9.48
N LEU A 54 -1.95 -7.25 -9.49
CA LEU A 54 -1.53 -8.65 -9.36
C LEU A 54 -0.67 -9.12 -10.54
N GLN A 55 -1.02 -8.68 -11.75
CA GLN A 55 -0.21 -8.93 -12.94
C GLN A 55 1.17 -8.27 -12.83
N ALA A 56 1.25 -7.04 -12.31
CA ALA A 56 2.51 -6.32 -12.15
C ALA A 56 3.46 -6.98 -11.13
N ILE A 57 2.92 -7.62 -10.08
CA ILE A 57 3.73 -8.34 -9.08
C ILE A 57 4.02 -9.80 -9.45
N GLY A 58 3.71 -10.22 -10.69
CA GLY A 58 4.05 -11.55 -11.20
C GLY A 58 3.13 -12.67 -10.72
N SER A 59 1.93 -12.37 -10.22
CA SER A 59 0.96 -13.42 -9.87
C SER A 59 0.47 -14.15 -11.13
N LEU A 60 0.33 -15.47 -11.02
CA LEU A 60 -0.25 -16.32 -12.06
C LEU A 60 -1.77 -16.08 -12.13
N VAL A 61 -2.17 -15.04 -12.87
CA VAL A 61 -3.58 -14.82 -13.18
C VAL A 61 -3.99 -15.85 -14.24
N THR A 62 -4.76 -16.87 -13.86
CA THR A 62 -5.38 -17.77 -14.83
C THR A 62 -6.43 -16.99 -15.62
N GLN A 63 -6.18 -16.82 -16.92
CA GLN A 63 -7.13 -16.20 -17.84
C GLN A 63 -8.24 -17.21 -18.18
N ASN A 64 -9.17 -17.42 -17.25
CA ASN A 64 -10.45 -18.03 -17.59
C ASN A 64 -11.44 -16.87 -17.82
N GLU A 65 -12.05 -16.85 -19.01
CA GLU A 65 -12.91 -15.75 -19.49
C GLU A 65 -14.26 -15.67 -18.76
N ASP A 66 -14.62 -16.71 -17.99
CA ASP A 66 -15.86 -16.79 -17.23
C ASP A 66 -15.56 -16.89 -15.71
N GLU A 67 -16.09 -15.91 -14.99
CA GLU A 67 -16.35 -15.90 -13.55
C GLU A 67 -15.15 -15.82 -12.57
N SER A 68 -15.15 -14.70 -11.84
CA SER A 68 -14.38 -14.33 -10.63
C SER A 68 -12.86 -14.54 -10.60
N ILE A 69 -12.15 -13.42 -10.41
CA ILE A 69 -10.71 -13.35 -10.06
C ILE A 69 -10.54 -13.77 -8.58
N ASP A 70 -11.12 -14.89 -8.18
CA ASP A 70 -11.06 -15.36 -6.80
C ASP A 70 -9.83 -16.26 -6.57
N ASN A 71 -9.25 -16.81 -7.64
CA ASN A 71 -8.11 -17.72 -7.55
C ASN A 71 -6.81 -17.07 -8.02
N VAL A 72 -6.47 -15.95 -7.40
CA VAL A 72 -5.13 -15.36 -7.53
C VAL A 72 -4.27 -16.01 -6.46
N THR A 73 -3.40 -16.92 -6.87
CA THR A 73 -2.39 -17.48 -5.96
C THR A 73 -1.14 -16.64 -6.06
N ILE A 74 -0.81 -15.94 -4.97
CA ILE A 74 0.55 -15.46 -4.74
C ILE A 74 1.26 -16.63 -4.06
N PRO A 75 2.34 -17.18 -4.63
CA PRO A 75 3.08 -18.24 -3.96
C PRO A 75 3.56 -17.74 -2.59
N GLU A 76 3.44 -18.59 -1.57
CA GLU A 76 4.01 -18.28 -0.27
C GLU A 76 5.52 -18.08 -0.42
N VAL A 77 6.06 -17.03 0.22
CA VAL A 77 7.50 -16.81 0.24
C VAL A 77 8.14 -17.89 1.09
N THR A 78 9.07 -18.64 0.51
CA THR A 78 9.80 -19.71 1.17
C THR A 78 11.15 -19.22 1.69
N LEU A 79 11.78 -19.98 2.57
CA LEU A 79 13.14 -19.69 3.02
C LEU A 79 14.15 -19.75 1.86
N ASP A 80 13.93 -20.62 0.88
CA ASP A 80 14.79 -20.73 -0.31
C ASP A 80 14.73 -19.44 -1.14
N ASP A 81 13.57 -18.79 -1.25
CA ASP A 81 13.43 -17.48 -1.91
C ASP A 81 14.24 -16.39 -1.19
N PHE A 82 14.23 -16.41 0.15
CA PHE A 82 15.03 -15.49 0.96
C PHE A 82 16.52 -15.74 0.78
N ASP A 83 16.96 -17.00 0.78
CA ASP A 83 18.36 -17.34 0.59
C ASP A 83 18.83 -16.94 -0.82
N GLU A 84 18.06 -17.23 -1.86
CA GLU A 84 18.43 -16.82 -3.22
C GLU A 84 18.50 -15.29 -3.38
N TYR A 85 17.54 -14.59 -2.78
CA TYR A 85 17.42 -13.14 -2.95
C TYR A 85 18.36 -12.35 -2.04
N LEU A 86 18.37 -12.65 -0.75
CA LEU A 86 19.09 -11.86 0.26
C LEU A 86 20.58 -12.18 0.29
N VAL A 87 21.04 -13.39 -0.05
CA VAL A 87 22.47 -13.72 -0.07
C VAL A 87 23.26 -12.78 -0.99
N LYS A 88 22.63 -12.26 -2.06
CA LYS A 88 23.23 -11.26 -2.97
C LYS A 88 23.53 -9.93 -2.29
N TYR A 89 22.88 -9.64 -1.17
CA TYR A 89 23.02 -8.41 -0.39
C TYR A 89 23.74 -8.60 0.94
N PHE A 90 24.02 -9.84 1.34
CA PHE A 90 24.79 -10.17 2.54
C PHE A 90 26.29 -10.32 2.25
N GLY A 91 27.12 -9.56 2.94
CA GLY A 91 28.58 -9.60 2.83
C GLY A 91 29.25 -8.53 3.71
N ASN A 92 30.57 -8.63 3.90
CA ASN A 92 31.36 -7.84 4.87
C ASN A 92 31.32 -6.30 4.72
N ASN A 93 30.58 -5.75 3.75
CA ASN A 93 30.59 -4.32 3.46
C ASN A 93 29.20 -3.72 3.21
N HIS A 94 28.12 -4.44 3.55
CA HIS A 94 26.75 -3.97 3.34
C HIS A 94 26.03 -3.75 4.65
N LYS A 95 25.55 -2.52 4.84
CA LYS A 95 24.65 -2.17 5.94
C LYS A 95 23.23 -2.57 5.55
N LEU A 96 22.58 -3.32 6.44
CA LEU A 96 21.19 -3.71 6.30
C LEU A 96 20.29 -2.68 6.99
N ALA A 97 19.29 -2.17 6.28
CA ALA A 97 18.22 -1.38 6.87
C ALA A 97 16.90 -2.18 6.79
N LEU A 98 16.30 -2.45 7.95
CA LEU A 98 15.01 -3.13 8.09
C LEU A 98 13.94 -2.11 8.47
N LEU A 99 12.94 -1.95 7.59
CA LEU A 99 11.80 -1.07 7.82
C LEU A 99 10.57 -1.95 7.98
N LEU A 100 10.07 -2.05 9.21
CA LEU A 100 9.10 -3.06 9.60
C LEU A 100 7.80 -2.40 10.02
N ASP A 101 6.69 -2.82 9.41
CA ASP A 101 5.36 -2.49 9.93
C ASP A 101 5.13 -3.22 11.28
N TYR A 102 4.20 -2.72 12.09
CA TYR A 102 3.90 -3.31 13.40
C TYR A 102 2.69 -4.25 13.33
N ASP A 103 1.52 -3.75 12.91
CA ASP A 103 0.24 -4.44 13.02
C ASP A 103 0.05 -5.48 11.91
N GLY A 104 -0.07 -6.75 12.28
CA GLY A 104 -0.14 -7.85 11.31
C GLY A 104 1.20 -8.20 10.66
N THR A 105 2.29 -7.56 11.10
CA THR A 105 3.65 -7.85 10.66
C THR A 105 4.50 -8.34 11.85
N LEU A 106 4.78 -7.48 12.83
CA LEU A 106 5.54 -7.85 14.04
C LEU A 106 4.66 -8.36 15.18
N ALA A 107 3.46 -7.79 15.32
CA ALA A 107 2.43 -8.23 16.24
C ALA A 107 1.29 -8.89 15.45
N PRO A 108 0.73 -10.02 15.92
CA PRO A 108 -0.44 -10.63 15.29
C PRO A 108 -1.60 -9.64 15.17
N ILE A 109 -2.40 -9.78 14.10
CA ILE A 109 -3.61 -8.97 13.91
C ILE A 109 -4.54 -9.19 15.11
N ALA A 110 -5.00 -8.09 15.72
CA ALA A 110 -5.92 -8.11 16.85
C ALA A 110 -7.16 -7.27 16.55
N PRO A 111 -8.33 -7.58 17.18
CA PRO A 111 -9.58 -6.83 16.95
C PRO A 111 -9.51 -5.35 17.34
N HIS A 112 -8.59 -5.00 18.23
CA HIS A 112 -8.36 -3.64 18.67
C HIS A 112 -6.85 -3.37 18.77
N PRO A 113 -6.34 -2.19 18.34
CA PRO A 113 -4.91 -1.90 18.37
C PRO A 113 -4.24 -2.15 19.72
N ASN A 114 -4.86 -1.71 20.82
CA ASN A 114 -4.31 -1.92 22.17
C ASN A 114 -4.06 -3.40 22.55
N LEU A 115 -4.62 -4.36 21.81
CA LEU A 115 -4.43 -5.80 22.03
C LEU A 115 -3.36 -6.42 21.13
N ALA A 116 -2.85 -5.70 20.12
CA ALA A 116 -1.75 -6.21 19.30
C ALA A 116 -0.43 -6.06 20.05
N ILE A 117 -0.04 -7.14 20.73
CA ILE A 117 1.14 -7.22 21.59
C ILE A 117 2.26 -7.89 20.81
N LEU A 118 3.45 -7.29 20.86
CA LEU A 118 4.67 -7.86 20.28
C LEU A 118 5.03 -9.16 21.01
N PRO A 119 5.09 -10.32 20.33
CA PRO A 119 5.52 -11.57 20.94
C PRO A 119 6.96 -11.48 21.46
N THR A 120 7.24 -12.18 22.56
CA THR A 120 8.56 -12.17 23.21
C THR A 120 9.65 -12.70 22.28
N GLU A 121 9.35 -13.71 21.48
CA GLU A 121 10.25 -14.30 20.50
C GLU A 121 10.64 -13.28 19.42
N THR A 122 9.66 -12.57 18.86
CA THR A 122 9.87 -11.48 17.90
C THR A 122 10.72 -10.37 18.51
N LYS A 123 10.40 -9.96 19.74
CA LYS A 123 11.17 -8.95 20.48
C LYS A 123 12.64 -9.35 20.62
N ASN A 124 12.91 -10.60 21.02
CA ASN A 124 14.27 -11.10 21.20
C ASN A 124 15.06 -11.10 19.88
N VAL A 125 14.41 -11.43 18.76
CA VAL A 125 15.04 -11.35 17.42
C VAL A 125 15.36 -9.90 17.05
N LEU A 126 14.42 -8.98 17.23
CA LEU A 126 14.64 -7.55 16.95
C LEU A 126 15.78 -6.97 17.81
N GLN A 127 15.84 -7.34 19.10
CA GLN A 127 16.94 -6.94 19.99
C GLN A 127 18.29 -7.49 19.54
N ARG A 128 18.35 -8.74 19.09
CA ARG A 128 19.60 -9.33 18.56
C ARG A 128 20.05 -8.59 17.31
N LEU A 129 19.12 -8.31 16.39
CA LEU A 129 19.39 -7.59 15.16
C LEU A 129 19.81 -6.13 15.43
N SER A 130 19.18 -5.44 16.38
CA SER A 130 19.50 -4.04 16.70
C SER A 130 20.88 -3.86 17.34
N ASN A 131 21.43 -4.94 17.90
CA ASN A 131 22.78 -4.96 18.47
C ASN A 131 23.86 -5.31 17.43
N MET A 132 23.49 -5.59 16.17
CA MET A 132 24.46 -5.82 15.10
C MET A 132 24.92 -4.47 14.52
N PRO A 133 26.24 -4.23 14.36
CA PRO A 133 26.77 -2.91 13.96
C PRO A 133 26.37 -2.50 12.53
N ASP A 134 26.08 -3.48 11.68
CA ASP A 134 25.70 -3.29 10.28
C ASP A 134 24.20 -3.50 10.06
N CYS A 135 23.38 -3.52 11.12
CA CYS A 135 21.93 -3.64 11.02
C CYS A 135 21.22 -2.46 11.67
N TYR A 136 20.37 -1.78 10.91
CA TYR A 136 19.57 -0.64 11.35
C TYR A 136 18.11 -1.03 11.24
N ILE A 137 17.37 -0.92 12.34
CA ILE A 137 15.96 -1.30 12.40
C ILE A 137 15.11 -0.07 12.67
N ALA A 138 14.07 0.12 11.87
CA ALA A 138 13.03 1.09 12.10
C ALA A 138 11.67 0.37 12.12
N VAL A 139 10.90 0.58 13.18
CA VAL A 139 9.49 0.18 13.23
C VAL A 139 8.66 1.37 12.75
N ILE A 140 7.91 1.17 11.67
CA ILE A 140 7.02 2.16 11.08
C ILE A 140 5.60 1.76 11.43
N SER A 141 4.89 2.60 12.16
CA SER A 141 3.52 2.29 12.58
C SER A 141 2.65 3.54 12.51
N GLY A 142 1.37 3.34 12.22
CA GLY A 142 0.34 4.37 12.39
C GLY A 142 0.00 4.65 13.86
N ARG A 143 0.55 3.87 14.81
CA ARG A 143 0.35 4.05 16.25
C ARG A 143 1.16 5.23 16.78
N ASN A 144 0.63 5.87 17.82
CA ASN A 144 1.43 6.73 18.67
C ASN A 144 2.57 5.91 19.32
N VAL A 145 3.75 6.51 19.49
CA VAL A 145 4.93 5.85 20.08
C VAL A 145 4.62 5.22 21.45
N ASN A 146 3.74 5.84 22.24
CA ASN A 146 3.33 5.33 23.56
C ASN A 146 2.45 4.06 23.49
N ASN A 147 1.87 3.78 22.32
CA ASN A 147 0.94 2.67 22.07
C ASN A 147 1.60 1.49 21.33
N VAL A 148 2.90 1.60 21.06
CA VAL A 148 3.71 0.46 20.63
C VAL A 148 4.12 -0.31 21.89
N HIS A 149 3.29 -1.28 22.28
CA HIS A 149 3.46 -2.04 23.52
C HIS A 149 4.40 -3.24 23.31
N GLY A 150 5.02 -3.73 24.40
CA GLY A 150 5.90 -4.91 24.37
C GLY A 150 7.40 -4.61 24.42
N TRP A 151 7.81 -3.33 24.50
CA TRP A 151 9.22 -2.95 24.61
C TRP A 151 9.77 -2.94 26.06
N ASN A 152 8.91 -2.89 27.08
CA ASN A 152 9.30 -2.99 28.50
C ASN A 152 9.84 -4.37 28.87
#